data_AF-A0A6G1RTQ6-F1
#
_entry.id   AF-A0A6G1RTQ6-F1
#
_cell.length_a   1.000
_cell.length_b   1.000
_cell.length_c   1.000
_cell.angle_alpha   90.00
_cell.angle_beta   90.00
_cell.angle_gamma   90.00
#
_symmetry.space_group_name_H-M   'P 1'
#
loop_
_entity.id
_entity.type
_entity.pdbx_description
1 polymer ?
#
loop_
_entity_poly.entity_id
_entity_poly.type
_entity_poly.pdbx_seq_one_letter_code
_entity_poly.pdbx_strand_id
1 'polypeptide(L)'
;GGVDRHKQFWRYFAGNLASGGAAGATSLCFVYPLDFARTRLAADVGKGATEREFTGLGDCIVKIFKSDGLKGLYQGFSVSVQGIIIYRAAYFGVYDTAKGMLPDPKNVHIVVSWMIAQTVTAVAGLVSYPFDTVRRRMMMQSGRKGADIMYKGTIDCWKKIAKDEGSKAFFKGAWSNVLRGMGGAFVLVLYDEIKKYV
;
A
#
# COMPACT_ATOMS: atom_id res chain seq x y z
N GLY A 1 7.11 2.61 33.49
CA GLY A 1 6.91 1.27 32.91
C GLY A 1 7.02 1.32 31.41
N GLY A 2 8.25 1.38 30.88
CA GLY A 2 8.52 1.33 29.44
C GLY A 2 8.97 -0.07 29.04
N VAL A 3 8.61 -0.50 27.82
CA VAL A 3 9.08 -1.77 27.25
C VAL A 3 10.52 -1.57 26.79
N ASP A 4 11.48 -2.23 27.44
CA ASP A 4 12.89 -2.20 27.05
C ASP A 4 13.10 -2.92 25.70
N ARG A 5 13.55 -2.16 24.69
CA ARG A 5 13.74 -2.65 23.31
C ARG A 5 14.72 -3.84 23.22
N HIS A 6 15.72 -3.89 24.10
CA HIS A 6 16.74 -4.94 24.10
C HIS A 6 16.39 -6.19 24.92
N LYS A 7 15.50 -6.10 25.91
CA LYS A 7 15.08 -7.24 26.75
C LYS A 7 13.73 -7.83 26.34
N GLN A 8 12.88 -7.04 25.67
CA GLN A 8 11.52 -7.42 25.30
C GLN A 8 11.21 -7.10 23.83
N PHE A 9 12.14 -7.43 22.93
CA PHE A 9 12.03 -7.15 21.50
C PHE A 9 10.68 -7.59 20.92
N TRP A 10 10.25 -8.83 21.18
CA TRP A 10 8.97 -9.35 20.67
C TRP A 10 7.75 -8.59 21.17
N ARG A 11 7.76 -8.12 22.42
CA ARG A 11 6.67 -7.32 23.00
C ARG A 11 6.65 -5.91 22.43
N TYR A 12 7.82 -5.31 22.23
CA TYR A 12 7.96 -4.02 21.56
C TYR A 12 7.52 -4.08 20.10
N PHE A 13 7.97 -5.11 19.38
CA PHE A 13 7.63 -5.36 17.97
C PHE A 13 6.13 -5.59 17.80
N ALA A 14 5.52 -6.49 18.60
CA ALA A 14 4.08 -6.72 18.59
C ALA A 14 3.29 -5.44 18.92
N GLY A 15 3.73 -4.67 19.93
CA GLY A 15 3.11 -3.38 20.28
C GLY A 15 3.19 -2.36 19.16
N ASN A 16 4.31 -2.26 18.46
CA ASN A 16 4.50 -1.34 17.33
C ASN A 16 3.74 -1.77 16.07
N LEU A 17 3.57 -3.07 15.85
CA LEU A 17 2.70 -3.59 14.79
C LEU A 17 1.23 -3.34 15.10
N ALA A 18 0.79 -3.60 16.34
CA ALA A 18 -0.58 -3.36 16.76
C ALA A 18 -0.92 -1.86 16.70
N SER A 19 -0.03 -0.99 17.18
CA SER A 19 -0.24 0.46 17.12
C SER A 19 -0.26 0.98 15.68
N GLY A 20 0.66 0.52 14.84
CA GLY A 20 0.71 0.89 13.43
C GLY A 20 -0.48 0.36 12.64
N GLY A 21 -0.89 -0.89 12.90
CA GLY A 21 -2.07 -1.51 12.29
C GLY A 21 -3.35 -0.81 12.71
N ALA A 22 -3.52 -0.50 13.99
CA ALA A 22 -4.69 0.23 14.50
C ALA A 22 -4.76 1.65 13.96
N ALA A 23 -3.65 2.41 13.99
CA ALA A 23 -3.61 3.75 13.41
C ALA A 23 -3.90 3.74 11.90
N GLY A 24 -3.33 2.77 11.17
CA GLY A 24 -3.58 2.58 9.75
C GLY A 24 -5.04 2.23 9.46
N ALA A 25 -5.63 1.28 10.20
CA ALA A 25 -7.03 0.90 10.06
C ALA A 25 -7.97 2.07 10.36
N THR A 26 -7.74 2.81 11.44
CA THR A 26 -8.55 3.99 11.81
C THR A 26 -8.46 5.08 10.76
N SER A 27 -7.27 5.36 10.23
CA SER A 27 -7.13 6.33 9.13
C SER A 27 -7.91 5.87 7.90
N LEU A 28 -7.75 4.60 7.49
CA LEU A 28 -8.49 4.03 6.37
C LEU A 28 -10.00 4.02 6.60
N CYS A 29 -10.51 3.96 7.84
CA CYS A 29 -11.95 4.09 8.08
C CYS A 29 -12.53 5.39 7.48
N PHE A 30 -11.72 6.45 7.34
CA PHE A 30 -12.16 7.72 6.75
C PHE A 30 -11.63 7.94 5.33
N VAL A 31 -10.37 7.61 5.05
CA VAL A 31 -9.74 7.96 3.76
C VAL A 31 -9.85 6.86 2.71
N TYR A 32 -10.31 5.65 3.06
CA TYR A 32 -10.40 4.54 2.11
C TYR A 32 -11.28 4.82 0.89
N PRO A 33 -12.42 5.53 0.97
CA PRO A 33 -13.19 5.92 -0.22
C PRO A 33 -12.39 6.78 -1.22
N LEU A 34 -11.45 7.60 -0.73
CA LEU A 34 -10.57 8.40 -1.59
C LEU A 34 -9.54 7.51 -2.30
N ASP A 35 -8.93 6.57 -1.58
CA ASP A 35 -8.03 5.57 -2.17
C ASP A 35 -8.75 4.71 -3.22
N PHE A 36 -9.98 4.31 -2.92
CA PHE A 36 -10.85 3.58 -3.83
C PHE A 36 -11.10 4.38 -5.10
N ALA A 37 -11.56 5.63 -4.98
CA ALA A 37 -11.87 6.48 -6.14
C ALA A 37 -10.62 6.76 -6.98
N ARG A 38 -9.48 7.04 -6.33
CA ARG A 38 -8.20 7.20 -7.03
C ARG A 38 -7.82 5.96 -7.83
N THR A 39 -8.00 4.78 -7.26
CA THR A 39 -7.67 3.51 -7.94
C THR A 39 -8.58 3.27 -9.13
N ARG A 40 -9.88 3.55 -9.00
CA ARG A 40 -10.85 3.40 -10.10
C ARG A 40 -10.62 4.38 -11.23
N LEU A 41 -10.36 5.64 -10.90
CA LEU A 41 -10.02 6.66 -11.90
C LEU A 41 -8.70 6.36 -12.62
N ALA A 42 -7.71 5.80 -11.91
CA ALA A 42 -6.45 5.40 -12.54
C ALA A 42 -6.59 4.19 -13.47
N ALA A 43 -7.60 3.35 -13.26
CA ALA A 43 -7.92 2.21 -14.12
C ALA A 43 -8.87 2.56 -15.28
N ASP A 44 -9.51 3.74 -15.22
CA ASP A 44 -10.39 4.24 -16.28
C ASP A 44 -9.56 4.74 -17.47
N VAL A 45 -9.53 3.93 -18.53
CA VAL A 45 -8.78 4.20 -19.76
C VAL A 45 -9.63 4.83 -20.88
N GLY A 46 -10.88 5.23 -20.58
CA GLY A 46 -11.75 5.89 -21.55
C GLY A 46 -11.14 7.20 -22.07
N LYS A 47 -11.25 7.46 -23.37
CA LYS A 47 -10.63 8.65 -24.00
C LYS A 47 -11.62 9.80 -24.17
N GLY A 48 -12.91 9.49 -24.33
CA GLY A 48 -14.00 10.46 -24.39
C GLY A 48 -14.91 10.44 -23.15
N ALA A 49 -15.69 11.51 -22.95
CA ALA A 49 -16.64 11.61 -21.83
C ALA A 49 -17.69 10.48 -21.80
N THR A 50 -18.00 9.88 -22.96
CA THR A 50 -18.92 8.75 -23.12
C THR A 50 -18.25 7.39 -22.88
N GLU A 51 -16.93 7.31 -22.99
CA GLU A 51 -16.16 6.07 -22.78
C GLU A 51 -15.62 5.96 -21.35
N ARG A 52 -15.55 7.09 -20.63
CA ARG A 52 -15.10 7.16 -19.24
C ARG A 52 -16.12 6.52 -18.32
N GLU A 53 -15.64 5.64 -17.43
CA GLU A 53 -16.48 5.05 -16.39
C GLU A 53 -16.89 6.11 -15.35
N PHE A 54 -15.99 7.07 -15.09
CA PHE A 54 -16.18 8.14 -14.11
C PHE A 54 -15.67 9.49 -14.63
N THR A 55 -16.46 10.54 -14.38
CA THR A 55 -16.12 11.92 -14.76
C THR A 55 -15.18 12.59 -13.75
N GLY A 56 -15.04 12.04 -12.55
CA GLY A 56 -14.15 12.55 -11.52
C GLY A 56 -14.28 11.81 -10.18
N LEU A 57 -13.61 12.33 -9.15
CA LEU A 57 -13.58 11.69 -7.82
C LEU A 57 -14.96 11.69 -7.15
N GLY A 58 -15.66 12.82 -7.16
CA GLY A 58 -17.00 12.92 -6.57
C GLY A 58 -18.01 12.02 -7.28
N ASP A 59 -17.97 12.01 -8.61
CA ASP A 59 -18.81 11.12 -9.43
C ASP A 59 -18.55 9.65 -9.14
N CYS A 60 -17.27 9.24 -9.07
CA CYS A 60 -16.91 7.87 -8.70
C CYS A 60 -17.49 7.44 -7.35
N ILE A 61 -17.36 8.28 -6.33
CA ILE A 61 -17.86 7.97 -4.99
C ILE A 61 -19.38 7.87 -5.00
N VAL A 62 -20.07 8.85 -5.58
CA VAL A 62 -21.54 8.90 -5.63
C VAL A 62 -22.12 7.74 -6.42
N LYS A 63 -21.55 7.43 -7.60
CA LYS A 63 -22.02 6.36 -8.49
C LYS A 63 -21.86 4.97 -7.85
N ILE A 64 -20.73 4.73 -7.17
CA ILE A 64 -20.50 3.47 -6.46
C ILE A 64 -21.36 3.39 -5.19
N PHE A 65 -21.50 4.48 -4.45
CA PHE A 65 -22.38 4.51 -3.29
C PHE A 65 -23.84 4.24 -3.66
N LYS A 66 -24.34 4.79 -4.78
CA LYS A 66 -25.70 4.52 -5.27
C LYS A 66 -25.92 3.09 -5.74
N SER A 67 -24.89 2.41 -6.24
CA SER A 67 -25.00 1.04 -6.77
C SER A 67 -24.80 -0.03 -5.70
N ASP A 68 -23.76 0.11 -4.87
CA ASP A 68 -23.29 -0.92 -3.93
C ASP A 68 -23.28 -0.45 -2.46
N GLY A 69 -23.66 0.80 -2.20
CA GLY A 69 -23.63 1.40 -0.87
C GLY A 69 -22.21 1.58 -0.31
N LEU A 70 -22.12 1.70 1.01
CA LEU A 70 -20.84 1.80 1.73
C LEU A 70 -19.97 0.56 1.51
N LYS A 71 -20.56 -0.62 1.39
CA LYS A 71 -19.80 -1.86 1.19
C LYS A 71 -18.96 -1.83 -0.09
N GLY A 72 -19.48 -1.22 -1.16
CA GLY A 72 -18.76 -1.04 -2.42
C GLY A 72 -17.52 -0.16 -2.27
N LEU A 73 -17.61 0.94 -1.52
CA LEU A 73 -16.49 1.87 -1.32
C LEU A 73 -15.35 1.28 -0.47
N TYR A 74 -15.66 0.30 0.40
CA TYR A 74 -14.69 -0.34 1.30
C TYR A 74 -14.24 -1.74 0.85
N GLN A 75 -14.50 -2.11 -0.42
CA GLN A 75 -14.01 -3.38 -0.97
C GLN A 75 -12.48 -3.46 -0.90
N GLY A 76 -11.97 -4.53 -0.29
CA GLY A 76 -10.53 -4.74 -0.05
C GLY A 76 -9.99 -4.18 1.27
N PHE A 77 -10.83 -3.62 2.15
CA PHE A 77 -10.36 -3.03 3.41
C PHE A 77 -9.60 -4.02 4.30
N SER A 78 -10.12 -5.25 4.45
CA SER A 78 -9.48 -6.27 5.29
C SER A 78 -8.07 -6.65 4.84
N VAL A 79 -7.88 -6.85 3.53
CA VAL A 79 -6.55 -7.16 2.96
C VAL A 79 -5.62 -5.96 2.99
N SER A 80 -6.17 -4.74 2.94
CA SER A 80 -5.40 -3.51 3.12
C SER A 80 -4.80 -3.42 4.52
N VAL A 81 -5.57 -3.72 5.57
CA VAL A 81 -5.07 -3.71 6.96
C VAL A 81 -3.98 -4.77 7.16
N GLN A 82 -4.20 -5.98 6.63
CA GLN A 82 -3.17 -7.04 6.64
C GLN A 82 -1.89 -6.59 5.93
N GLY A 83 -2.03 -5.95 4.75
CA GLY A 83 -0.92 -5.38 4.00
C GLY A 83 -0.12 -4.34 4.79
N ILE A 84 -0.79 -3.46 5.55
CA ILE A 84 -0.12 -2.46 6.41
C ILE A 84 0.71 -3.15 7.50
N ILE A 85 0.15 -4.17 8.15
CA ILE A 85 0.85 -4.91 9.22
C ILE A 85 2.09 -5.60 8.65
N ILE A 86 1.95 -6.28 7.50
CA ILE A 86 3.07 -6.98 6.84
C ILE A 86 4.12 -6.00 6.33
N TYR A 87 3.71 -4.89 5.72
CA TYR A 87 4.62 -3.82 5.31
C TYR A 87 5.43 -3.31 6.50
N ARG A 88 4.77 -3.02 7.62
CA ARG A 88 5.43 -2.49 8.83
C ARG A 88 6.35 -3.54 9.45
N ALA A 89 5.94 -4.81 9.49
CA ALA A 89 6.76 -5.91 9.98
C ALA A 89 8.03 -6.09 9.15
N ALA A 90 7.91 -6.13 7.82
CA ALA A 90 9.04 -6.22 6.91
C ALA A 90 9.94 -4.98 7.00
N TYR A 91 9.36 -3.78 7.06
CA TYR A 91 10.11 -2.54 7.18
C TYR A 91 10.99 -2.54 8.44
N PHE A 92 10.41 -2.78 9.62
CA PHE A 92 11.18 -2.81 10.86
C PHE A 92 12.18 -3.97 10.91
N GLY A 93 11.80 -5.17 10.46
CA GLY A 93 12.70 -6.33 10.46
C GLY A 93 13.92 -6.12 9.56
N VAL A 94 13.72 -5.63 8.34
CA VAL A 94 14.81 -5.34 7.40
C VAL A 94 15.65 -4.16 7.89
N TYR A 95 15.01 -3.12 8.45
CA TYR A 95 15.72 -1.96 8.99
C TYR A 95 16.60 -2.30 10.19
N ASP A 96 16.11 -3.09 11.14
CA ASP A 96 16.87 -3.50 12.33
C ASP A 96 18.05 -4.40 11.92
N THR A 97 17.85 -5.29 10.94
CA THR A 97 18.93 -6.10 10.36
C THR A 97 19.97 -5.22 9.66
N ALA A 98 19.54 -4.28 8.81
CA ALA A 98 20.42 -3.37 8.11
C ALA A 98 21.25 -2.51 9.08
N LYS A 99 20.65 -2.07 10.19
CA LYS A 99 21.35 -1.35 11.26
C LYS A 99 22.39 -2.21 11.98
N GLY A 100 22.09 -3.49 12.24
CA GLY A 100 23.03 -4.41 12.88
C GLY A 100 24.24 -4.75 12.00
N MET A 101 24.11 -4.64 10.68
CA MET A 101 25.18 -4.88 9.72
C MET A 101 26.03 -3.64 9.41
N LEU A 102 25.63 -2.46 9.87
CA LEU A 102 26.39 -1.23 9.65
C LEU A 102 27.56 -1.13 10.65
N PRO A 103 28.82 -1.04 10.19
CA PRO A 103 29.99 -0.99 11.07
C PRO A 103 30.05 0.29 11.92
N ASP A 104 29.45 1.40 11.46
CA ASP A 104 29.39 2.64 12.22
C ASP A 104 28.07 3.42 11.96
N PRO A 105 27.00 3.16 12.73
CA PRO A 105 25.67 3.76 12.49
C PRO A 105 25.63 5.29 12.64
N LYS A 106 26.64 5.90 13.26
CA LYS A 106 26.70 7.35 13.54
C LYS A 106 27.48 8.14 12.48
N ASN A 107 28.34 7.49 11.69
CA ASN A 107 29.23 8.12 10.70
C ASN A 107 28.99 7.61 9.28
N VAL A 108 27.74 7.31 8.92
CA VAL A 108 27.37 6.94 7.54
C VAL A 108 27.10 8.19 6.71
N HIS A 109 27.75 8.27 5.54
CA HIS A 109 27.50 9.33 4.57
C HIS A 109 26.00 9.39 4.23
N ILE A 110 25.45 10.60 4.09
CA ILE A 110 24.01 10.84 3.90
C ILE A 110 23.43 10.04 2.72
N VAL A 111 24.20 9.88 1.64
CA VAL A 111 23.81 9.10 0.46
C VAL A 111 23.68 7.61 0.78
N VAL A 112 24.56 7.05 1.61
CA VAL A 112 24.49 5.64 2.01
C VAL A 112 23.28 5.40 2.91
N SER A 113 23.04 6.29 3.88
CA SER A 113 21.83 6.26 4.71
C SER A 113 20.54 6.33 3.88
N TRP A 114 20.53 7.19 2.85
CA TRP A 114 19.42 7.29 1.92
C TRP A 114 19.22 6.00 1.11
N MET A 115 20.29 5.44 0.52
CA MET A 115 20.22 4.18 -0.23
C MET A 115 19.72 3.02 0.62
N ILE A 116 20.13 2.93 1.88
CA ILE A 116 19.64 1.92 2.83
C ILE A 116 18.15 2.13 3.11
N ALA A 117 17.73 3.36 3.37
CA ALA A 117 16.31 3.68 3.58
C ALA A 117 15.45 3.31 2.35
N GLN A 118 15.93 3.60 1.14
CA GLN A 118 15.24 3.20 -0.11
C GLN A 118 15.20 1.68 -0.28
N THR A 119 16.29 0.99 0.02
CA THR A 119 16.36 -0.48 -0.07
C THR A 119 15.40 -1.14 0.90
N VAL A 120 15.37 -0.71 2.16
CA VAL A 120 14.43 -1.19 3.18
C VAL A 120 12.99 -0.96 2.73
N THR A 121 12.69 0.23 2.21
CA THR A 121 11.35 0.59 1.72
C THR A 121 10.95 -0.26 0.51
N ALA A 122 11.86 -0.48 -0.44
CA ALA A 122 11.62 -1.31 -1.61
C ALA A 122 11.35 -2.77 -1.20
N VAL A 123 12.16 -3.35 -0.32
CA VAL A 123 11.98 -4.73 0.16
C VAL A 123 10.66 -4.88 0.92
N ALA A 124 10.35 -3.97 1.84
CA ALA A 124 9.08 -3.99 2.57
C ALA A 124 7.88 -3.86 1.63
N GLY A 125 7.99 -2.95 0.64
CA GLY A 125 7.00 -2.77 -0.41
C GLY A 125 6.77 -4.05 -1.20
N LEU A 126 7.84 -4.71 -1.65
CA LEU A 126 7.78 -5.98 -2.40
C LEU A 126 7.14 -7.11 -1.58
N VAL A 127 7.50 -7.24 -0.30
CA VAL A 127 6.94 -8.27 0.59
C VAL A 127 5.44 -8.07 0.79
N SER A 128 4.98 -6.82 0.94
CA SER A 128 3.55 -6.50 1.08
C SER A 128 2.79 -6.43 -0.26
N TYR A 129 3.49 -6.44 -1.39
CA TYR A 129 2.90 -6.16 -2.71
C TYR A 129 1.77 -7.12 -3.13
N PRO A 130 1.83 -8.44 -2.83
CA PRO A 130 0.70 -9.34 -3.11
C PRO A 130 -0.62 -8.89 -2.45
N PHE A 131 -0.55 -8.31 -1.24
CA PHE A 131 -1.73 -7.78 -0.54
C PHE A 131 -2.28 -6.53 -1.22
N ASP A 132 -1.40 -5.65 -1.73
CA ASP A 132 -1.80 -4.47 -2.50
C ASP A 132 -2.45 -4.87 -3.84
N THR A 133 -1.92 -5.89 -4.53
CA THR A 133 -2.52 -6.42 -5.75
C THR A 133 -3.94 -6.93 -5.49
N VAL A 134 -4.16 -7.75 -4.46
CA VAL A 134 -5.50 -8.25 -4.12
C VAL A 134 -6.42 -7.13 -3.67
N ARG A 135 -5.92 -6.17 -2.87
CA ARG A 135 -6.67 -4.96 -2.49
C ARG A 135 -7.22 -4.25 -3.71
N ARG A 136 -6.37 -3.93 -4.69
CA ARG A 136 -6.78 -3.22 -5.91
C ARG A 136 -7.73 -4.03 -6.77
N ARG A 137 -7.50 -5.34 -6.92
CA ARG A 137 -8.41 -6.24 -7.66
C ARG A 137 -9.80 -6.30 -7.03
N MET A 138 -9.90 -6.29 -5.70
CA MET A 138 -11.16 -6.21 -4.98
C MET A 138 -11.85 -4.85 -5.20
N MET A 139 -11.12 -3.73 -5.17
CA MET A 139 -11.69 -2.40 -5.48
C MET A 139 -12.29 -2.32 -6.90
N MET A 140 -11.72 -3.05 -7.86
CA MET A 140 -12.25 -3.10 -9.24
C MET A 140 -13.58 -3.86 -9.36
N GLN A 141 -14.03 -4.58 -8.32
CA GLN A 141 -15.30 -5.32 -8.36
C GLN A 141 -16.52 -4.45 -8.09
N SER A 142 -16.38 -3.34 -7.36
CA SER A 142 -17.54 -2.51 -6.99
C SER A 142 -18.22 -1.92 -8.23
N GLY A 143 -19.55 -1.85 -8.24
CA GLY A 143 -20.36 -1.41 -9.37
C GLY A 143 -20.57 -2.47 -10.45
N ARG A 144 -19.89 -3.62 -10.38
CA ARG A 144 -20.15 -4.78 -11.27
C ARG A 144 -21.30 -5.62 -10.73
N LYS A 145 -22.15 -6.14 -11.61
CA LYS A 145 -23.33 -6.93 -11.23
C LYS A 145 -23.34 -8.29 -11.93
N GLY A 146 -23.90 -9.30 -11.26
CA GLY A 146 -24.13 -10.63 -11.83
C GLY A 146 -22.85 -11.31 -12.33
N ALA A 147 -22.83 -11.66 -13.62
CA ALA A 147 -21.74 -12.40 -14.26
C ALA A 147 -20.41 -11.64 -14.34
N ASP A 148 -20.42 -10.30 -14.22
CA ASP A 148 -19.21 -9.48 -14.30
C ASP A 148 -18.38 -9.47 -13.00
N ILE A 149 -18.93 -10.03 -11.92
CA ILE A 149 -18.24 -10.17 -10.63
C ILE A 149 -17.24 -11.32 -10.73
N MET A 150 -15.97 -10.97 -10.85
CA MET A 150 -14.87 -11.93 -10.96
C MET A 150 -14.46 -12.50 -9.60
N TYR A 151 -14.60 -11.74 -8.51
CA TYR A 151 -14.16 -12.15 -7.18
C TYR A 151 -15.29 -12.01 -6.15
N LYS A 152 -15.66 -13.11 -5.49
CA LYS A 152 -16.69 -13.12 -4.43
C LYS A 152 -16.19 -12.59 -3.09
N GLY A 153 -14.87 -12.55 -2.90
CA GLY A 153 -14.23 -12.10 -1.68
C GLY A 153 -12.72 -12.19 -1.76
N THR A 154 -12.03 -11.72 -0.72
CA THR A 154 -10.56 -11.67 -0.68
C THR A 154 -9.91 -13.03 -0.93
N ILE A 155 -10.40 -14.10 -0.26
CA ILE A 155 -9.83 -15.45 -0.41
C ILE A 155 -10.06 -16.00 -1.82
N ASP A 156 -11.24 -15.73 -2.41
CA ASP A 156 -11.53 -16.10 -3.79
C ASP A 156 -10.60 -15.36 -4.77
N CYS A 157 -10.32 -14.08 -4.51
CA CYS A 157 -9.37 -13.29 -5.27
C CYS A 157 -7.95 -13.87 -5.23
N TRP A 158 -7.44 -14.22 -4.05
CA TRP A 158 -6.14 -14.90 -3.91
C TRP A 158 -6.08 -16.20 -4.73
N LYS A 159 -7.10 -17.06 -4.58
CA LYS A 159 -7.15 -18.36 -5.26
C LYS A 159 -7.22 -18.20 -6.77
N LYS A 160 -8.08 -17.31 -7.28
CA LYS A 160 -8.24 -17.09 -8.72
C LYS A 160 -7.01 -16.46 -9.35
N ILE A 161 -6.37 -15.47 -8.71
CA ILE A 161 -5.12 -14.91 -9.24
C ILE A 161 -4.04 -16.00 -9.33
N ALA A 162 -3.88 -16.80 -8.27
CA ALA A 162 -2.89 -17.87 -8.25
C ALA A 162 -3.16 -18.96 -9.31
N LYS A 163 -4.43 -19.31 -9.53
CA LYS A 163 -4.84 -20.36 -10.47
C LYS A 163 -4.86 -19.89 -11.93
N ASP A 164 -5.41 -18.70 -12.19
CA ASP A 164 -5.73 -18.24 -13.54
C ASP A 164 -4.58 -17.41 -14.15
N GLU A 165 -3.81 -16.69 -13.34
CA GLU A 165 -2.70 -15.83 -13.81
C GLU A 165 -1.32 -16.26 -13.30
N GLY A 166 -1.27 -17.17 -12.32
CA GLY A 166 -0.04 -17.65 -11.69
C GLY A 166 0.53 -16.74 -10.59
N SER A 167 1.50 -17.26 -9.84
CA SER A 167 2.11 -16.57 -8.69
C SER A 167 2.82 -15.25 -9.04
N LYS A 168 3.32 -15.11 -10.27
CA LYS A 168 3.94 -13.86 -10.75
C LYS A 168 2.93 -12.72 -10.88
N ALA A 169 1.63 -13.02 -11.04
CA ALA A 169 0.59 -12.02 -11.21
C ALA A 169 0.43 -11.10 -10.00
N PHE A 170 0.75 -11.60 -8.79
CA PHE A 170 0.77 -10.80 -7.57
C PHE A 170 1.77 -9.66 -7.61
N PHE A 171 2.79 -9.73 -8.46
CA PHE A 171 3.87 -8.76 -8.59
C PHE A 171 3.76 -7.90 -9.86
N LYS A 172 2.62 -7.94 -10.58
CA LYS A 172 2.37 -7.05 -11.72
C LYS A 172 2.42 -5.58 -11.29
N GLY A 173 3.38 -4.83 -11.82
CA GLY A 173 3.62 -3.43 -11.45
C GLY A 173 4.52 -3.21 -10.23
N ALA A 174 5.05 -4.26 -9.61
CA ALA A 174 5.92 -4.15 -8.43
C ALA A 174 7.15 -3.26 -8.70
N TRP A 175 7.78 -3.44 -9.86
CA TRP A 175 8.90 -2.60 -10.30
C TRP A 175 8.51 -1.13 -10.46
N SER A 176 7.39 -0.85 -11.13
CA SER A 176 6.86 0.51 -11.27
C SER A 176 6.54 1.15 -9.91
N ASN A 177 6.07 0.36 -8.94
CA ASN A 177 5.82 0.83 -7.58
C ASN A 177 7.12 1.19 -6.84
N VAL A 178 8.19 0.41 -7.01
CA VAL A 178 9.51 0.73 -6.46
C VAL A 178 10.04 2.03 -7.04
N LEU A 179 10.00 2.20 -8.36
CA LEU A 179 10.42 3.43 -9.03
C LEU A 179 9.62 4.65 -8.55
N ARG A 180 8.30 4.50 -8.43
CA ARG A 180 7.43 5.55 -7.89
C ARG A 180 7.81 5.93 -6.46
N GLY A 181 8.11 4.94 -5.62
CA GLY A 181 8.54 5.17 -4.23
C GLY A 181 9.87 5.93 -4.15
N MET A 182 10.87 5.49 -4.91
CA MET A 182 12.20 6.12 -4.96
C MET A 182 12.12 7.55 -5.53
N GLY A 183 11.38 7.75 -6.62
CA GLY A 183 11.18 9.07 -7.21
C GLY A 183 10.47 10.03 -6.26
N GLY A 184 9.43 9.55 -5.55
CA GLY A 184 8.73 10.36 -4.54
C GLY A 184 9.64 10.80 -3.39
N ALA A 185 10.48 9.89 -2.88
CA ALA A 185 11.47 10.22 -1.86
C ALA A 185 12.50 11.23 -2.37
N PHE A 186 12.97 11.08 -3.62
CA PHE A 186 13.92 12.00 -4.23
C PHE A 186 13.35 13.41 -4.38
N VAL A 187 12.08 13.55 -4.79
CA VAL A 187 11.39 14.84 -4.86
C VAL A 187 11.34 15.54 -3.50
N LEU A 188 11.09 14.79 -2.41
CA LEU A 188 11.08 15.36 -1.07
C LEU A 188 12.46 15.87 -0.64
N VAL A 189 13.51 15.10 -0.90
CA VAL A 189 14.90 15.53 -0.61
C VAL A 189 15.24 16.80 -1.40
N LEU A 190 14.92 16.83 -2.70
CA LEU A 190 15.14 18.01 -3.53
C LEU A 190 14.35 19.22 -3.03
N TYR A 191 13.09 19.03 -2.63
CA TYR A 191 12.27 20.11 -2.07
C TYR A 191 12.91 20.70 -0.81
N ASP A 192 13.39 19.86 0.11
CA ASP A 192 14.05 20.31 1.33
C ASP A 192 15.38 21.02 1.05
N GLU A 193 16.17 20.57 0.07
CA GLU A 193 17.40 21.27 -0.32
C GLU A 193 17.10 22.62 -0.97
N ILE A 194 16.15 22.70 -1.90
CA ILE A 194 15.77 23.96 -2.55
C ILE A 194 15.27 24.98 -1.52
N LYS A 195 14.47 24.52 -0.55
CA LYS A 195 13.94 25.37 0.53
C LYS A 195 15.03 25.96 1.44
N LYS A 196 16.24 25.41 1.48
CA LYS A 196 17.36 26.04 2.23
C LYS A 196 17.89 27.29 1.53
N TYR A 197 17.66 27.43 0.24
CA TYR A 197 18.15 28.53 -0.60
C TYR A 197 17.09 29.58 -0.95
N VAL A 198 15.83 29.36 -0.54
CA VAL A 198 14.69 30.29 -0.70
C VAL A 198 14.28 30.81 0.67
#